data_AF-A0A2W1BWH7-F1
#
_entry.id   AF-A0A2W1BWH7-F1
#
_cell.length_a   1.000
_cell.length_b   1.000
_cell.length_c   1.000
_cell.angle_alpha   90.00
_cell.angle_beta   90.00
_cell.angle_gamma   90.00
#
_symmetry.space_group_name_H-M   'P 1'
#
loop_
_entity.id
_entity.type
_entity.pdbx_description
1 polymer ?
#
loop_
_entity_poly.entity_id
_entity_poly.type
_entity_poly.pdbx_seq_one_letter_code
_entity_poly.pdbx_strand_id
1 'polypeptide(L)'
;MRISHVTRELESSPYFYKFLQALLRLLAADDNLLEDRGAFIIRQLCVLLNAEQLYVALARALLRERDLRFVATMVDVLSTILLTAAELYDLRLQLRSFDKPATHSLFRWLYACWCHSPVSLLALCLLTHNYAHCNRLISTFGDLEITVDFLTEVDKLVQLIESPIFAYMRLELLGGAQSAELRGALYGLLMLLPQSDAFHTLRNRLQCAPALSAPTPAAAGGDAALDFEALLAQFARVQAAQRHYRLSARASLLDKGYS
;
A
#
# COMPACT_ATOMS: atom_id res chain seq x y z
N MET A 1 -2.37 26.17 -18.59
CA MET A 1 -3.28 27.04 -17.80
C MET A 1 -4.77 26.81 -18.09
N ARG A 2 -5.21 26.49 -19.33
CA ARG A 2 -6.62 26.11 -19.60
C ARG A 2 -6.98 24.69 -19.12
N ILE A 3 -6.07 23.72 -19.24
CA ILE A 3 -6.32 22.32 -18.83
C ILE A 3 -6.56 22.21 -17.32
N SER A 4 -5.78 22.94 -16.51
CA SER A 4 -5.89 22.95 -15.05
C SER A 4 -7.19 23.54 -14.50
N HIS A 5 -7.88 24.39 -15.27
CA HIS A 5 -9.18 24.94 -14.87
C HIS A 5 -10.31 23.96 -15.18
N VAL A 6 -10.23 23.29 -16.34
CA VAL A 6 -11.19 22.27 -16.77
C VAL A 6 -11.12 21.02 -15.90
N THR A 7 -9.93 20.56 -15.51
CA THR A 7 -9.78 19.41 -14.60
C THR A 7 -10.42 19.68 -13.23
N ARG A 8 -10.25 20.88 -12.68
CA ARG A 8 -10.83 21.27 -11.39
C ARG A 8 -12.37 21.31 -11.39
N GLU A 9 -12.97 21.70 -12.52
CA GLU A 9 -14.43 21.67 -12.74
C GLU A 9 -14.95 20.24 -12.97
N LEU A 10 -14.18 19.37 -13.66
CA LEU A 10 -14.53 17.96 -13.85
C LEU A 10 -14.52 17.17 -12.52
N GLU A 11 -13.56 17.45 -11.65
CA GLU A 11 -13.34 16.74 -10.38
C GLU A 11 -14.44 17.02 -9.33
N SER A 12 -15.07 18.19 -9.40
CA SER A 12 -16.25 18.54 -8.58
C SER A 12 -17.56 18.04 -9.19
N SER A 13 -17.49 17.51 -10.42
CA SER A 13 -18.66 17.11 -11.18
C SER A 13 -19.16 15.73 -10.75
N PRO A 14 -20.48 15.54 -10.55
CA PRO A 14 -21.05 14.22 -10.28
C PRO A 14 -20.77 13.22 -11.42
N TYR A 15 -20.45 13.71 -12.63
CA TYR A 15 -20.08 12.86 -13.77
C TYR A 15 -18.73 12.16 -13.58
N PHE A 16 -17.76 12.78 -12.91
CA PHE A 16 -16.46 12.15 -12.62
C PHE A 16 -16.63 10.92 -11.73
N TYR A 17 -17.38 11.06 -10.63
CA TYR A 17 -17.66 9.94 -9.73
C TYR A 17 -18.49 8.84 -10.40
N LYS A 18 -19.47 9.21 -11.24
CA LYS A 18 -20.24 8.23 -12.03
C LYS A 18 -19.34 7.48 -13.03
N PHE A 19 -18.43 8.18 -13.69
CA PHE A 19 -17.46 7.57 -14.60
C PHE A 19 -16.55 6.59 -13.86
N LEU A 20 -15.96 6.97 -12.72
CA LEU A 20 -15.10 6.08 -11.94
C LEU A 20 -15.84 4.83 -11.45
N GLN A 21 -17.09 4.98 -11.01
CA GLN A 21 -17.91 3.82 -10.63
C GLN A 21 -18.20 2.92 -11.83
N ALA A 22 -18.51 3.48 -13.00
CA ALA A 22 -18.72 2.69 -14.20
C ALA A 22 -17.44 1.95 -14.63
N LEU A 23 -16.28 2.61 -14.53
CA LEU A 23 -14.99 2.03 -14.81
C LEU A 23 -14.67 0.87 -13.86
N LEU A 24 -14.83 1.06 -12.55
CA LEU A 24 -14.58 0.02 -11.57
C LEU A 24 -15.52 -1.18 -11.76
N ARG A 25 -16.79 -0.96 -12.10
CA ARG A 25 -17.71 -2.05 -12.45
C ARG A 25 -17.28 -2.82 -13.69
N LEU A 26 -16.75 -2.12 -14.70
CA LEU A 26 -16.23 -2.76 -15.91
C LEU A 26 -15.00 -3.62 -15.57
N LEU A 27 -14.07 -3.08 -14.79
CA LEU A 27 -12.87 -3.81 -14.36
C LEU A 27 -13.21 -4.98 -13.42
N ALA A 28 -14.24 -4.86 -12.60
CA ALA A 28 -14.70 -5.93 -11.71
C ALA A 28 -15.46 -7.04 -12.45
N ALA A 29 -15.99 -6.76 -13.65
CA ALA A 29 -16.72 -7.73 -14.45
C ALA A 29 -15.82 -8.54 -15.40
N ASP A 30 -14.58 -8.08 -15.64
CA ASP A 30 -13.63 -8.69 -16.59
C ASP A 30 -12.22 -8.70 -15.99
N ASP A 31 -11.84 -9.82 -15.38
CA ASP A 31 -10.53 -10.02 -14.77
C ASP A 31 -9.38 -9.87 -15.78
N ASN A 32 -9.57 -10.34 -17.02
CA ASN A 32 -8.54 -10.21 -18.06
C ASN A 32 -8.31 -8.74 -18.41
N LEU A 33 -9.37 -7.93 -18.47
CA LEU A 33 -9.24 -6.50 -18.71
C LEU A 33 -8.46 -5.81 -17.59
N LEU A 34 -8.70 -6.19 -16.33
CA LEU A 34 -7.96 -5.66 -15.19
C LEU A 34 -6.47 -6.02 -15.27
N GLU A 35 -6.16 -7.29 -15.54
CA GLU A 35 -4.78 -7.79 -15.64
C GLU A 35 -4.03 -7.18 -16.83
N ASP A 36 -4.64 -7.13 -18.01
CA ASP A 36 -3.97 -6.70 -19.25
C ASP A 36 -3.93 -5.17 -19.44
N ARG A 37 -4.99 -4.48 -19.02
CA ARG A 37 -5.22 -3.06 -19.35
C ARG A 37 -5.48 -2.17 -18.14
N GLY A 38 -5.83 -2.73 -16.99
CA GLY A 38 -6.19 -1.96 -15.79
C GLY A 38 -5.11 -0.95 -15.41
N ALA A 39 -3.86 -1.41 -15.32
CA ALA A 39 -2.74 -0.53 -15.01
C ALA A 39 -2.56 0.62 -16.01
N PHE A 40 -2.69 0.33 -17.31
CA PHE A 40 -2.59 1.36 -18.36
C PHE A 40 -3.71 2.39 -18.25
N ILE A 41 -4.97 1.96 -18.04
CA ILE A 41 -6.12 2.86 -17.93
C ILE A 41 -5.93 3.82 -16.75
N ILE A 42 -5.57 3.30 -15.57
CA ILE A 42 -5.38 4.12 -14.37
C ILE A 42 -4.23 5.11 -14.55
N ARG A 43 -3.12 4.68 -15.17
CA ARG A 43 -1.99 5.55 -15.52
C ARG A 43 -2.40 6.70 -16.44
N GLN A 44 -3.18 6.43 -17.48
CA GLN A 44 -3.70 7.49 -18.35
C GLN A 44 -4.60 8.46 -17.59
N LEU A 45 -5.45 7.97 -16.68
CA LEU A 45 -6.25 8.85 -15.83
C LEU A 45 -5.39 9.72 -14.92
N CYS A 46 -4.29 9.21 -14.38
CA CYS A 46 -3.34 9.98 -13.58
C CYS A 46 -2.64 11.10 -14.38
N VAL A 47 -2.45 10.91 -15.69
CA VAL A 47 -1.89 11.94 -16.59
C VAL A 47 -2.94 13.00 -16.94
N LEU A 48 -4.18 12.57 -17.15
CA LEU A 48 -5.26 13.45 -17.61
C LEU A 48 -5.93 14.24 -16.48
N LEU A 49 -5.85 13.77 -15.24
CA LEU A 49 -6.55 14.29 -14.06
C LEU A 49 -5.57 14.54 -12.91
N ASN A 50 -6.04 15.20 -11.84
CA ASN A 50 -5.26 15.29 -10.62
C ASN A 50 -5.13 13.90 -9.94
N ALA A 51 -3.90 13.39 -9.86
CA ALA A 51 -3.62 12.07 -9.29
C ALA A 51 -4.04 11.92 -7.82
N GLU A 52 -3.84 12.94 -6.98
CA GLU A 52 -4.25 12.90 -5.56
C GLU A 52 -5.77 12.71 -5.45
N GLN A 53 -6.55 13.52 -6.17
CA GLN A 53 -8.01 13.43 -6.16
C GLN A 53 -8.50 12.11 -6.77
N LEU A 54 -7.87 11.63 -7.83
CA LEU A 54 -8.17 10.34 -8.43
C LEU A 54 -7.97 9.20 -7.43
N TYR A 55 -6.85 9.17 -6.71
CA TYR A 55 -6.56 8.15 -5.70
C TYR A 55 -7.55 8.21 -4.53
N VAL A 56 -7.92 9.40 -4.06
CA VAL A 56 -8.97 9.56 -3.04
C VAL A 56 -10.32 9.04 -3.55
N ALA A 57 -10.69 9.37 -4.78
CA ALA A 57 -11.97 8.95 -5.36
C ALA A 57 -12.03 7.44 -5.59
N LEU A 58 -10.95 6.83 -6.07
CA LEU A 58 -10.82 5.38 -6.23
C LEU A 58 -10.88 4.66 -4.87
N ALA A 59 -10.14 5.13 -3.86
CA ALA A 59 -10.20 4.56 -2.51
C ALA A 59 -11.61 4.62 -1.92
N ARG A 60 -12.32 5.76 -2.08
CA ARG A 60 -13.71 5.92 -1.64
C ARG A 60 -14.68 4.98 -2.36
N ALA A 61 -14.46 4.74 -3.65
CA ALA A 61 -15.30 3.85 -4.43
C ALA A 61 -15.05 2.39 -4.03
N LEU A 62 -13.78 1.98 -3.93
CA LEU A 62 -13.39 0.63 -3.52
C LEU A 62 -13.85 0.26 -2.11
N LEU A 63 -13.86 1.21 -1.17
CA LEU A 63 -14.43 0.99 0.17
C LEU A 63 -15.93 0.64 0.18
N ARG A 64 -16.65 0.87 -0.93
CA ARG A 64 -18.07 0.53 -1.07
C ARG A 64 -18.29 -0.75 -1.89
N GLU A 65 -17.22 -1.30 -2.46
CA GLU A 65 -17.30 -2.52 -3.27
C GLU A 65 -17.49 -3.75 -2.37
N ARG A 66 -18.28 -4.70 -2.87
CA ARG A 66 -18.62 -5.92 -2.12
C ARG A 66 -17.67 -7.07 -2.43
N ASP A 67 -17.10 -7.09 -3.62
CA ASP A 67 -16.14 -8.12 -4.00
C ASP A 67 -14.75 -7.81 -3.43
N LEU A 68 -14.44 -8.44 -2.32
CA LEU A 68 -13.18 -8.24 -1.61
C LEU A 68 -11.95 -8.76 -2.38
N ARG A 69 -12.14 -9.68 -3.33
CA ARG A 69 -11.04 -10.17 -4.19
C ARG A 69 -10.67 -9.09 -5.19
N PHE A 70 -11.66 -8.58 -5.92
CA PHE A 70 -11.47 -7.47 -6.84
C PHE A 70 -10.83 -6.26 -6.13
N VAL A 71 -11.31 -5.90 -4.93
CA VAL A 71 -10.73 -4.77 -4.18
C VAL A 71 -9.26 -5.01 -3.84
N ALA A 72 -8.88 -6.22 -3.42
CA ALA A 72 -7.49 -6.55 -3.13
C ALA A 72 -6.61 -6.42 -4.40
N THR A 73 -7.02 -7.03 -5.52
CA THR A 73 -6.31 -6.93 -6.80
C THR A 73 -6.17 -5.48 -7.26
N MET A 74 -7.25 -4.69 -7.15
CA MET A 74 -7.22 -3.29 -7.54
C MET A 74 -6.28 -2.46 -6.65
N VAL A 75 -6.22 -2.76 -5.34
CA VAL A 75 -5.26 -2.13 -4.42
C VAL A 75 -3.83 -2.45 -4.84
N ASP A 76 -3.53 -3.69 -5.23
CA ASP A 76 -2.17 -4.08 -5.67
C ASP A 76 -1.77 -3.38 -6.98
N VAL A 77 -2.71 -3.25 -7.91
CA VAL A 77 -2.53 -2.44 -9.13
C VAL A 77 -2.25 -0.98 -8.79
N LEU A 78 -3.04 -0.37 -7.91
CA LEU A 78 -2.85 1.02 -7.49
C LEU A 78 -1.54 1.24 -6.75
N SER A 79 -1.16 0.31 -5.88
CA SER A 79 0.11 0.33 -5.15
C SER A 79 1.30 0.27 -6.10
N THR A 80 1.26 -0.66 -7.06
CA THR A 80 2.29 -0.80 -8.09
C THR A 80 2.42 0.47 -8.92
N ILE A 81 1.30 1.05 -9.37
CA ILE A 81 1.30 2.30 -10.15
C ILE A 81 1.85 3.46 -9.32
N LEU A 82 1.37 3.63 -8.08
CA LEU A 82 1.84 4.69 -7.18
C LEU A 82 3.35 4.61 -6.98
N LEU A 83 3.87 3.41 -6.75
CA LEU A 83 5.28 3.21 -6.43
C LEU A 83 6.18 3.28 -7.65
N THR A 84 5.72 2.94 -8.85
CA THR A 84 6.62 2.77 -10.03
C THR A 84 6.38 3.75 -11.17
N ALA A 85 5.16 4.27 -11.35
CA ALA A 85 4.82 5.08 -12.52
C ALA A 85 5.48 6.47 -12.47
N ALA A 86 6.03 6.91 -13.60
CA ALA A 86 6.78 8.17 -13.69
C ALA A 86 5.88 9.38 -13.45
N GLU A 87 4.66 9.34 -13.96
CA GLU A 87 3.62 10.36 -13.79
C GLU A 87 3.22 10.62 -12.33
N LEU A 88 3.50 9.67 -11.42
CA LEU A 88 3.22 9.83 -9.98
C LEU A 88 4.45 10.18 -9.15
N TYR A 89 5.52 10.66 -9.79
CA TYR A 89 6.71 11.13 -9.09
C TYR A 89 6.39 12.23 -8.06
N ASP A 90 5.62 13.26 -8.43
CA ASP A 90 5.29 14.37 -7.53
C ASP A 90 4.42 13.92 -6.36
N LEU A 91 3.43 13.06 -6.61
CA LEU A 91 2.56 12.50 -5.57
C LEU A 91 3.36 11.64 -4.59
N ARG A 92 4.31 10.83 -5.08
CA ARG A 92 5.23 10.07 -4.23
C ARG A 92 6.08 10.98 -3.35
N LEU A 93 6.58 12.09 -3.89
CA LEU A 93 7.38 13.05 -3.12
C LEU A 93 6.55 13.72 -2.02
N GLN A 94 5.29 14.07 -2.31
CA GLN A 94 4.35 14.61 -1.32
C GLN A 94 4.00 13.60 -0.22
N LEU A 95 3.78 12.34 -0.58
CA LEU A 95 3.57 11.26 0.39
C LEU A 95 4.82 11.05 1.24
N ARG A 96 6.01 11.08 0.62
CA ARG A 96 7.28 10.97 1.35
C ARG A 96 7.47 12.12 2.33
N SER A 97 7.22 13.37 1.95
CA SER A 97 7.40 14.51 2.86
C SER A 97 6.47 14.45 4.08
N PHE A 98 5.25 13.93 3.88
CA PHE A 98 4.28 13.64 4.93
C PHE A 98 4.00 14.81 5.90
N ASP A 99 4.12 16.04 5.40
CA ASP A 99 4.13 17.29 6.15
C ASP A 99 2.79 18.04 6.09
N LYS A 100 1.98 17.80 5.05
CA LYS A 100 0.74 18.53 4.78
C LYS A 100 -0.50 17.79 5.29
N PRO A 101 -1.52 18.50 5.81
CA PRO A 101 -2.81 17.91 6.16
C PRO A 101 -3.51 17.20 5.00
N ALA A 102 -3.33 17.69 3.76
CA ALA A 102 -3.85 17.05 2.56
C ALA A 102 -3.20 15.66 2.34
N THR A 103 -1.88 15.55 2.52
CA THR A 103 -1.16 14.27 2.48
C THR A 103 -1.65 13.31 3.55
N HIS A 104 -1.86 13.78 4.79
CA HIS A 104 -2.42 12.95 5.86
C HIS A 104 -3.83 12.47 5.54
N SER A 105 -4.65 13.32 4.93
CA SER A 105 -5.99 12.95 4.46
C SER A 105 -5.93 11.88 3.35
N LEU A 106 -5.08 12.08 2.33
CA LEU A 106 -4.84 11.09 1.28
C LEU A 106 -4.38 9.75 1.89
N PHE A 107 -3.40 9.80 2.78
CA PHE A 107 -2.89 8.62 3.48
C PHE A 107 -4.00 7.88 4.23
N ARG A 108 -4.90 8.57 4.95
CA ARG A 108 -6.02 7.92 5.64
C ARG A 108 -6.96 7.20 4.66
N TRP A 109 -7.28 7.81 3.51
CA TRP A 109 -8.12 7.17 2.49
C TRP A 109 -7.45 5.95 1.87
N LEU A 110 -6.16 6.08 1.52
CA LEU A 110 -5.39 4.97 0.98
C LEU A 110 -5.24 3.86 2.02
N TYR A 111 -4.84 4.17 3.24
CA TYR A 111 -4.71 3.21 4.34
C TYR A 111 -6.00 2.41 4.52
N ALA A 112 -7.15 3.10 4.61
CA ALA A 112 -8.44 2.48 4.80
C ALA A 112 -8.78 1.44 3.72
N CYS A 113 -8.53 1.78 2.46
CA CYS A 113 -8.76 0.89 1.31
C CYS A 113 -7.66 -0.19 1.20
N TRP A 114 -6.42 0.16 1.47
CA TRP A 114 -5.27 -0.71 1.25
C TRP A 114 -5.11 -1.75 2.35
N CYS A 115 -5.88 -1.66 3.44
CA CYS A 115 -6.06 -2.75 4.39
C CYS A 115 -6.47 -4.07 3.75
N HIS A 116 -7.00 -4.07 2.52
CA HIS A 116 -7.30 -5.28 1.75
C HIS A 116 -6.07 -5.99 1.15
N SER A 117 -4.92 -5.33 1.11
CA SER A 117 -3.64 -5.93 0.72
C SER A 117 -2.54 -5.52 1.72
N PRO A 118 -2.16 -6.43 2.64
CA PRO A 118 -1.20 -6.12 3.70
C PRO A 118 0.15 -5.62 3.19
N VAL A 119 0.67 -6.21 2.11
CA VAL A 119 1.98 -5.84 1.55
C VAL A 119 1.92 -4.45 0.89
N SER A 120 0.86 -4.15 0.15
CA SER A 120 0.63 -2.81 -0.41
C SER A 120 0.49 -1.75 0.68
N LEU A 121 -0.23 -2.05 1.76
CA LEU A 121 -0.33 -1.17 2.93
C LEU A 121 1.03 -0.92 3.59
N LEU A 122 1.83 -1.98 3.77
CA LEU A 122 3.18 -1.87 4.33
C LEU A 122 4.06 -0.99 3.44
N ALA A 123 4.00 -1.16 2.12
CA ALA A 123 4.76 -0.34 1.17
C ALA A 123 4.40 1.15 1.28
N LEU A 124 3.12 1.49 1.46
CA LEU A 124 2.67 2.86 1.72
C LEU A 124 3.22 3.42 3.03
N CYS A 125 3.26 2.63 4.09
CA CYS A 125 3.80 3.05 5.39
C CYS A 125 5.33 3.25 5.34
N LEU A 126 6.04 2.41 4.59
CA LEU A 126 7.48 2.58 4.30
C LEU A 126 7.74 3.84 3.48
N LEU A 127 6.89 4.11 2.48
CA LEU A 127 7.00 5.32 1.63
C LEU A 127 6.92 6.61 2.46
N THR A 128 6.08 6.60 3.49
CA THR A 128 5.73 7.76 4.34
C THR A 128 6.56 7.85 5.63
N HIS A 129 7.64 7.08 5.75
CA HIS A 129 8.53 7.01 6.93
C HIS A 129 7.86 6.61 8.25
N ASN A 130 6.69 5.98 8.20
CA ASN A 130 5.97 5.54 9.39
C ASN A 130 6.50 4.19 9.90
N TYR A 131 7.81 4.13 10.20
CA TYR A 131 8.52 2.87 10.50
C TYR A 131 8.08 2.21 11.80
N ALA A 132 7.79 3.00 12.83
CA ALA A 132 7.23 2.48 14.08
C ALA A 132 5.87 1.79 13.86
N HIS A 133 5.05 2.35 12.97
CA HIS A 133 3.80 1.71 12.56
C HIS A 133 4.05 0.47 11.71
N CYS A 134 5.05 0.48 10.83
CA CYS A 134 5.45 -0.71 10.06
C CYS A 134 5.82 -1.89 10.97
N ASN A 135 6.55 -1.65 12.06
CA ASN A 135 6.89 -2.68 13.04
C ASN A 135 5.65 -3.34 13.68
N ARG A 136 4.69 -2.51 14.11
CA ARG A 136 3.42 -3.00 14.65
C ARG A 136 2.62 -3.77 13.60
N LEU A 137 2.53 -3.24 12.38
CA LEU A 137 1.80 -3.87 11.28
C LEU A 137 2.41 -5.24 10.93
N ILE A 138 3.73 -5.33 10.76
CA ILE A 138 4.43 -6.59 10.45
C ILE A 138 4.25 -7.61 11.57
N SER A 139 4.23 -7.19 12.83
CA SER A 139 4.00 -8.11 13.96
C SER A 139 2.65 -8.82 13.85
N THR A 140 1.64 -8.17 13.26
CA THR A 140 0.33 -8.80 13.00
C THR A 140 0.31 -9.73 11.79
N PHE A 141 1.33 -9.70 10.93
CA PHE A 141 1.37 -10.54 9.73
C PHE A 141 1.55 -12.03 10.06
N GLY A 142 2.10 -12.35 11.25
CA GLY A 142 2.20 -13.73 11.72
C GLY A 142 0.85 -14.42 11.93
N ASP A 143 -0.23 -13.65 12.16
CA ASP A 143 -1.59 -14.17 12.30
C ASP A 143 -2.32 -14.31 10.95
N LEU A 144 -1.71 -13.83 9.86
CA LEU A 144 -2.27 -13.94 8.52
C LEU A 144 -1.96 -15.31 7.90
N GLU A 145 -2.84 -15.77 7.02
CA GLU A 145 -2.58 -16.95 6.19
C GLU A 145 -1.47 -16.59 5.19
N ILE A 146 -0.27 -17.15 5.39
CA ILE A 146 0.87 -16.97 4.48
C ILE A 146 0.63 -17.80 3.22
N THR A 147 0.22 -17.14 2.13
CA THR A 147 0.02 -17.74 0.81
C THR A 147 1.22 -17.50 -0.10
N VAL A 148 1.31 -18.25 -1.20
CA VAL A 148 2.33 -18.01 -2.24
C VAL A 148 2.20 -16.61 -2.84
N ASP A 149 0.98 -16.15 -3.08
CA ASP A 149 0.73 -14.79 -3.59
C ASP A 149 1.24 -13.73 -2.61
N PHE A 150 0.98 -13.92 -1.30
CA PHE A 150 1.50 -13.03 -0.27
C PHE A 150 3.03 -12.97 -0.28
N LEU A 151 3.71 -14.13 -0.34
CA LEU A 151 5.17 -14.18 -0.39
C LEU A 151 5.72 -13.53 -1.68
N THR A 152 5.02 -13.71 -2.79
CA THR A 152 5.38 -13.10 -4.07
C THR A 152 5.29 -11.57 -4.00
N GLU A 153 4.28 -11.02 -3.34
CA GLU A 153 4.19 -9.57 -3.11
C GLU A 153 5.28 -9.07 -2.17
N VAL A 154 5.63 -9.84 -1.12
CA VAL A 154 6.76 -9.47 -0.25
C VAL A 154 8.07 -9.46 -1.04
N ASP A 155 8.32 -10.45 -1.90
CA ASP A 155 9.49 -10.50 -2.78
C ASP A 155 9.55 -9.26 -3.70
N LYS A 156 8.42 -8.89 -4.32
CA LYS A 156 8.31 -7.67 -5.14
C LYS A 156 8.61 -6.41 -4.33
N LEU A 157 8.11 -6.32 -3.09
CA LEU A 157 8.41 -5.19 -2.21
C LEU A 157 9.91 -5.12 -1.90
N VAL A 158 10.58 -6.24 -1.63
CA VAL A 158 12.04 -6.25 -1.41
C VAL A 158 12.80 -5.79 -2.66
N GLN A 159 12.40 -6.22 -3.85
CA GLN A 159 12.99 -5.73 -5.10
C GLN A 159 12.79 -4.21 -5.27
N LEU A 160 11.60 -3.70 -4.91
CA LEU A 160 11.33 -2.26 -4.90
C LEU A 160 12.21 -1.51 -3.89
N ILE A 161 12.47 -2.08 -2.71
CA ILE A 161 13.37 -1.49 -1.70
C ILE A 161 14.78 -1.29 -2.26
N GLU A 162 15.26 -2.22 -3.09
CA GLU A 162 16.55 -2.08 -3.77
C GLU A 162 16.53 -1.19 -5.01
N SER A 163 15.35 -0.84 -5.51
CA SER A 163 15.20 0.07 -6.65
C SER A 163 15.49 1.54 -6.27
N PRO A 164 15.67 2.44 -7.25
CA PRO A 164 15.85 3.87 -7.00
C PRO A 164 14.69 4.52 -6.23
N ILE A 165 13.48 3.95 -6.29
CA ILE A 165 12.28 4.48 -5.63
C ILE A 165 12.50 4.60 -4.12
N PHE A 166 13.16 3.60 -3.52
CA PHE A 166 13.48 3.53 -2.10
C PHE A 166 14.96 3.79 -1.78
N ALA A 167 15.70 4.44 -2.69
CA ALA A 167 17.10 4.78 -2.46
C ALA A 167 17.31 5.59 -1.16
N TYR A 168 16.43 6.54 -0.88
CA TYR A 168 16.44 7.36 0.34
C TYR A 168 16.36 6.50 1.62
N MET A 169 15.47 5.51 1.65
CA MET A 169 15.29 4.63 2.80
C MET A 169 16.54 3.80 3.06
N ARG A 170 17.25 3.39 2.01
CA ARG A 170 18.55 2.71 2.16
C ARG A 170 19.62 3.63 2.72
N LEU A 171 19.59 4.93 2.41
CA LEU A 171 20.48 5.91 3.04
C LEU A 171 20.13 6.14 4.52
N GLU A 172 18.85 6.08 4.88
CA GLU A 172 18.39 6.21 6.28
C GLU A 172 18.90 5.08 7.18
N LEU A 173 19.24 3.91 6.62
CA LEU A 173 19.91 2.83 7.37
C LEU A 173 21.26 3.24 7.96
N LEU A 174 21.87 4.32 7.45
CA LEU A 174 23.12 4.88 7.99
C LEU A 174 22.90 5.68 9.30
N GLY A 175 21.65 6.00 9.66
CA GLY A 175 21.30 6.87 10.79
C GLY A 175 21.58 6.33 12.20
N GLY A 176 22.32 5.23 12.34
CA GLY A 176 22.63 4.62 13.64
C GLY A 176 21.35 4.30 14.43
N ALA A 177 21.26 4.76 15.68
CA ALA A 177 20.09 4.57 16.53
C ALA A 177 18.77 5.11 15.94
N GLN A 178 18.81 6.16 15.11
CA GLN A 178 17.60 6.71 14.48
C GLN A 178 17.01 5.76 13.43
N SER A 179 17.84 4.87 12.88
CA SER A 179 17.41 3.85 11.91
C SER A 179 16.83 2.60 12.57
N ALA A 180 16.73 2.55 13.91
CA ALA A 180 16.28 1.37 14.65
C ALA A 180 14.88 0.90 14.23
N GLU A 181 13.92 1.82 14.09
CA GLU A 181 12.55 1.48 13.66
C GLU A 181 12.53 0.95 12.23
N LEU A 182 13.26 1.59 11.30
CA LEU A 182 13.38 1.13 9.92
C LEU A 182 14.02 -0.26 9.84
N ARG A 183 15.12 -0.48 10.57
CA ARG A 183 15.78 -1.79 10.64
C ARG A 183 14.86 -2.84 11.22
N GLY A 184 14.12 -2.51 12.28
CA GLY A 184 13.10 -3.39 12.84
C GLY A 184 12.11 -3.83 11.77
N ALA A 185 11.61 -2.89 10.97
CA ALA A 185 10.61 -3.19 9.95
C ALA A 185 11.20 -4.08 8.83
N LEU A 186 12.43 -3.78 8.39
CA LEU A 186 13.11 -4.58 7.36
C LEU A 186 13.51 -5.97 7.88
N TYR A 187 13.97 -6.11 9.12
CA TYR A 187 14.21 -7.43 9.72
C TYR A 187 12.92 -8.20 9.94
N GLY A 188 11.82 -7.54 10.32
CA GLY A 188 10.50 -8.15 10.40
C GLY A 188 10.06 -8.70 9.05
N LEU A 189 10.22 -7.92 7.98
CA LEU A 189 9.95 -8.37 6.61
C LEU A 189 10.85 -9.57 6.22
N LEU A 190 12.13 -9.51 6.57
CA LEU A 190 13.08 -10.59 6.34
C LEU A 190 12.65 -11.90 7.02
N MET A 191 12.05 -11.84 8.21
CA MET A 191 11.58 -13.02 8.95
C MET A 191 10.29 -13.63 8.38
N LEU A 192 9.55 -12.90 7.54
CA LEU A 192 8.39 -13.44 6.83
C LEU A 192 8.77 -14.23 5.57
N LEU A 193 9.97 -13.97 5.03
CA LEU A 193 10.42 -14.57 3.79
C LEU A 193 10.99 -15.98 4.01
N PRO A 194 10.71 -16.93 3.09
CA PRO A 194 11.56 -18.12 2.97
C PRO A 194 12.99 -17.70 2.58
N GLN A 195 13.96 -18.62 2.63
CA GLN A 195 15.35 -18.34 2.20
C GLN A 195 15.46 -18.22 0.66
N SER A 196 14.67 -17.33 0.06
CA SER A 196 14.64 -16.98 -1.37
C SER A 196 15.75 -15.96 -1.71
N ASP A 197 15.87 -15.64 -2.99
CA ASP A 197 16.76 -14.56 -3.44
C ASP A 197 16.42 -13.22 -2.78
N ALA A 198 15.14 -12.90 -2.61
CA ALA A 198 14.69 -11.69 -1.92
C ALA A 198 15.18 -11.65 -0.46
N PHE A 199 15.11 -12.78 0.25
CA PHE A 199 15.69 -12.88 1.60
C PHE A 199 17.19 -12.55 1.58
N HIS A 200 17.94 -13.14 0.66
CA HIS A 200 19.37 -12.87 0.54
C HIS A 200 19.67 -11.42 0.16
N THR A 201 18.91 -10.83 -0.77
CA THR A 201 19.02 -9.43 -1.16
C THR A 201 18.85 -8.50 0.04
N LEU A 202 17.75 -8.67 0.80
CA LEU A 202 17.46 -7.82 1.95
C LEU A 202 18.45 -8.04 3.09
N ARG A 203 18.83 -9.29 3.36
CA ARG A 203 19.84 -9.63 4.37
C ARG A 203 21.17 -8.95 4.05
N ASN A 204 21.64 -9.04 2.81
CA ASN A 204 22.90 -8.44 2.40
C ASN A 204 22.86 -6.92 2.55
N ARG A 205 21.76 -6.25 2.18
CA ARG A 205 21.56 -4.81 2.40
C ARG A 205 21.66 -4.43 3.87
N LEU A 206 20.99 -5.18 4.74
CA LEU A 206 21.00 -4.94 6.18
C LEU A 206 22.40 -5.18 6.80
N GLN A 207 23.15 -6.15 6.28
CA GLN A 207 24.55 -6.39 6.67
C GLN A 207 25.50 -5.27 6.25
N CYS A 208 25.19 -4.53 5.18
CA CYS A 208 25.96 -3.35 4.79
C CYS A 208 25.70 -2.14 5.71
N ALA A 209 24.64 -2.15 6.51
CA ALA A 209 24.34 -1.05 7.42
C ALA A 209 25.30 -1.07 8.63
N PRO A 210 25.74 0.10 9.13
CA PRO A 210 26.65 0.16 10.28
C PRO A 210 25.99 -0.45 11.52
N ALA A 211 26.75 -0.97 12.48
CA ALA A 211 26.16 -1.47 13.73
C ALA A 211 25.33 -0.39 14.43
N LEU A 212 24.26 -0.78 15.13
CA LEU A 212 23.49 0.17 15.94
C LEU A 212 24.40 0.69 17.07
N SER A 213 24.56 2.01 17.14
CA SER A 213 25.13 2.65 18.31
C SER A 213 24.16 2.54 19.49
N ALA A 214 24.67 2.67 20.72
CA ALA A 214 23.84 2.64 21.93
C ALA A 214 22.60 3.55 21.77
N PRO A 215 21.42 3.12 22.25
CA PRO A 215 20.20 3.87 22.09
C PRO A 215 20.35 5.24 22.74
N THR A 216 20.32 6.30 21.93
CA THR A 216 20.07 7.64 22.43
C THR A 216 18.58 7.71 22.84
N PRO A 217 18.24 8.31 23.99
CA PRO A 217 16.85 8.47 24.39
C PRO A 217 16.09 9.18 23.28
N ALA A 218 15.10 8.51 22.72
CA ALA A 218 14.24 9.07 21.69
C ALA A 218 13.59 10.33 22.25
N ALA A 219 13.64 11.43 21.49
CA ALA A 219 12.79 12.57 21.77
C ALA A 219 11.33 12.11 21.59
N ALA A 220 10.64 11.86 22.70
CA ALA A 220 9.20 11.69 22.72
C ALA A 220 8.58 13.03 22.31
N GLY A 221 8.34 13.20 21.02
CA GLY A 221 7.90 14.47 20.47
C GLY A 221 7.15 14.25 19.18
N GLY A 222 5.85 14.52 19.21
CA GLY A 222 5.02 14.62 18.03
C GLY A 222 3.60 14.20 18.36
N ASP A 223 2.77 15.18 18.69
CA ASP A 223 1.32 15.06 18.67
C ASP A 223 0.93 14.51 17.29
N ALA A 224 0.66 13.20 17.23
CA ALA A 224 0.53 12.52 15.95
C ALA A 224 -0.78 12.99 15.33
N ALA A 225 -0.70 13.72 14.22
CA ALA A 225 -1.86 14.10 13.41
C ALA A 225 -2.72 12.88 12.98
N LEU A 226 -2.19 11.66 13.13
CA LEU A 226 -2.82 10.39 12.83
C LEU A 226 -2.86 9.48 14.05
N ASP A 227 -4.04 8.94 14.33
CA ASP A 227 -4.25 7.88 15.30
C ASP A 227 -3.89 6.52 14.67
N PHE A 228 -2.61 6.13 14.78
CA PHE A 228 -2.10 4.87 14.25
C PHE A 228 -2.68 3.64 14.93
N GLU A 229 -3.15 3.75 16.18
CA GLU A 229 -3.83 2.64 16.88
C GLU A 229 -5.19 2.38 16.26
N ALA A 230 -5.97 3.43 15.99
CA ALA A 230 -7.24 3.30 15.28
C ALA A 230 -7.05 2.73 13.86
N LEU A 231 -5.98 3.13 13.16
CA LEU A 231 -5.62 2.59 11.85
C LEU A 231 -5.25 1.10 11.93
N LEU A 232 -4.49 0.68 12.95
CA LEU A 232 -4.16 -0.73 13.15
C LEU A 232 -5.41 -1.57 13.47
N ALA A 233 -6.31 -1.04 14.31
CA ALA A 233 -7.59 -1.68 14.59
C ALA A 233 -8.48 -1.80 13.35
N GLN A 234 -8.43 -0.81 12.44
CA GLN A 234 -9.10 -0.90 11.15
C GLN A 234 -8.50 -2.03 10.28
N PHE A 235 -7.18 -2.12 10.19
CA PHE A 235 -6.51 -3.19 9.46
C PHE A 235 -6.94 -4.57 9.96
N ALA A 236 -6.91 -4.80 11.29
CA ALA A 236 -7.32 -6.06 11.88
C ALA A 236 -8.77 -6.44 11.54
N ARG A 237 -9.70 -5.48 11.57
CA ARG A 237 -11.11 -5.70 11.19
C ARG A 237 -11.26 -6.10 9.73
N VAL A 238 -10.55 -5.43 8.81
CA VAL A 238 -10.60 -5.73 7.37
C VAL A 238 -10.02 -7.12 7.08
N GLN A 239 -8.89 -7.47 7.71
CA GLN A 239 -8.27 -8.78 7.55
C GLN A 239 -9.14 -9.92 8.10
N ALA A 240 -9.81 -9.70 9.24
CA ALA A 240 -10.80 -10.65 9.77
C ALA A 240 -11.97 -10.86 8.79
N ALA A 241 -12.48 -9.79 8.18
CA ALA A 241 -13.54 -9.88 7.17
C ALA A 241 -13.08 -10.63 5.90
N GLN A 242 -11.86 -10.39 5.42
CA GLN A 242 -11.29 -11.12 4.29
C GLN A 242 -11.08 -12.61 4.59
N ARG A 243 -10.65 -12.95 5.81
CA ARG A 243 -10.54 -14.34 6.25
C ARG A 243 -11.90 -15.03 6.22
N HIS A 244 -12.94 -14.39 6.75
CA HIS A 244 -14.30 -14.92 6.72
C HIS A 244 -14.80 -15.10 5.27
N TYR A 245 -14.60 -14.11 4.40
CA TYR A 245 -14.99 -14.18 2.98
C TYR A 245 -14.34 -15.36 2.25
N ARG A 246 -13.03 -15.58 2.47
CA ARG A 246 -12.30 -16.73 1.91
C ARG A 246 -12.86 -18.06 2.40
N LEU A 247 -13.14 -18.18 3.70
CA LEU A 247 -13.70 -19.40 4.28
C LEU A 247 -15.10 -19.70 3.73
N SER A 248 -15.98 -18.70 3.63
CA SER A 248 -17.32 -18.88 3.04
C SER A 248 -17.25 -19.26 1.56
N ALA A 249 -16.33 -18.67 0.79
CA ALA A 249 -16.14 -19.01 -0.61
C ALA A 249 -15.65 -20.46 -0.79
N ARG A 250 -14.74 -20.93 0.08
CA ARG A 250 -14.28 -22.34 0.09
C ARG A 250 -15.41 -23.31 0.45
N ALA A 251 -16.22 -22.98 1.46
CA ALA A 251 -17.37 -23.80 1.85
C ALA A 251 -18.41 -23.94 0.72
N SER A 252 -18.74 -22.83 0.04
CA SER A 252 -19.68 -22.87 -1.09
C SER A 252 -19.20 -23.70 -2.29
N LEU A 253 -17.88 -23.80 -2.52
CA LEU A 253 -17.32 -24.64 -3.57
C LEU A 253 -17.43 -26.14 -3.23
N LEU A 254 -17.28 -26.49 -1.94
CA LEU A 254 -17.42 -27.87 -1.47
C LEU A 254 -18.87 -28.34 -1.59
N ASP A 255 -19.86 -27.51 -1.21
CA ASP A 255 -21.28 -27.86 -1.33
C ASP A 255 -21.73 -28.06 -2.78
N LYS A 256 -21.16 -27.30 -3.74
CA LYS A 256 -21.42 -27.47 -5.18
C LYS A 256 -20.82 -28.74 -5.77
N GLY A 257 -19.84 -29.37 -5.12
CA GLY A 257 -19.25 -30.64 -5.56
C GLY A 257 -20.07 -31.88 -5.17
N TYR A 258 -21.06 -31.73 -4.28
CA TYR A 258 -21.92 -32.80 -3.77
C TYR A 258 -23.37 -32.73 -4.27
N SER A 259 -23.68 -31.83 -5.21
CA SER A 259 -25.00 -31.71 -5.89
C SER A 259 -24.85 -32.01 -7.38
#